data_AF-A0A0G0K510-F1
#
_entry.id   AF-A0A0G0K510-F1
#
_cell.length_a   1.000
_cell.length_b   1.000
_cell.length_c   1.000
_cell.angle_alpha   90.00
_cell.angle_beta   90.00
_cell.angle_gamma   90.00
#
_symmetry.space_group_name_H-M   'P 1'
#
loop_
_entity.id
_entity.type
_entity.pdbx_description
1 polymer ?
#
loop_
_entity_poly.entity_id
_entity_poly.type
_entity_poly.pdbx_seq_one_letter_code
_entity_poly.pdbx_strand_id
1 'polypeptide(L)'
;KIYGEKNISGKFKDTLLTKKNFNILPKGMSPFFIKKSIYLNAVPKNLGRHESDDTKLIYNIFSLNEKIIRTSKVKVTYIARTNIFKEIPHIYKRGPKFVDFYFRKGSKYYPLFLLLLFLTFAAPVIIILLSVYIGLINFLLGFSTLLFLLNLSISLWFSRKPQNIFTVFILLPIIASSFIMGIYKGFLLKLFSKK
;
A
#
# COMPACT_ATOMS: atom_id res chain seq x y z
N LYS A 1 8.10 -8.16 -7.38
CA LYS A 1 9.18 -7.21 -7.72
C LYS A 1 8.86 -5.86 -7.07
N ILE A 2 9.50 -5.53 -5.95
CA ILE A 2 9.29 -4.30 -5.18
C ILE A 2 10.35 -3.26 -5.57
N TYR A 3 9.95 -2.00 -5.67
CA TYR A 3 10.67 -0.84 -6.22
C TYR A 3 11.88 -0.39 -5.38
N GLY A 4 12.89 0.20 -6.02
CA GLY A 4 14.11 0.77 -5.40
C GLY A 4 15.24 0.90 -6.42
N GLU A 5 16.21 1.78 -6.22
CA GLU A 5 17.25 2.32 -7.14
C GLU A 5 17.62 1.51 -8.39
N LYS A 6 17.97 0.21 -8.29
CA LYS A 6 18.25 -0.65 -9.47
C LYS A 6 17.03 -0.96 -10.36
N ASN A 7 15.84 -0.61 -9.89
CA ASN A 7 14.52 -0.79 -10.49
C ASN A 7 13.71 0.52 -10.45
N ILE A 8 14.37 1.69 -10.59
CA ILE A 8 13.72 2.80 -11.27
C ILE A 8 13.45 2.26 -12.67
N SER A 9 12.20 1.82 -12.94
CA SER A 9 11.70 1.57 -14.30
C SER A 9 12.80 0.99 -15.22
N GLY A 10 13.17 -0.28 -15.01
CA GLY A 10 14.16 -0.95 -15.87
C GLY A 10 13.81 -0.72 -17.35
N LYS A 11 14.81 -0.68 -18.24
CA LYS A 11 14.59 -0.50 -19.69
C LYS A 11 13.44 -1.42 -20.14
N PHE A 12 12.27 -0.84 -20.41
CA PHE A 12 11.09 -1.58 -20.83
C PHE A 12 10.56 -0.96 -22.11
N LYS A 13 10.00 -1.79 -23.00
CA LYS A 13 9.43 -1.31 -24.26
C LYS A 13 8.20 -0.46 -23.99
N ASP A 14 8.04 0.60 -24.77
CA ASP A 14 6.85 1.43 -24.72
C ASP A 14 5.61 0.55 -24.82
N THR A 15 4.71 0.69 -23.85
CA THR A 15 3.52 -0.17 -23.73
C THR A 15 2.28 0.71 -23.62
N LEU A 16 1.24 0.35 -24.35
CA LEU A 16 -0.06 1.01 -24.27
C LEU A 16 -0.82 0.51 -23.05
N LEU A 17 -1.06 1.42 -22.11
CA LEU A 17 -1.95 1.22 -20.99
C LEU A 17 -3.40 1.42 -21.50
N THR A 18 -4.25 0.44 -21.21
CA THR A 18 -5.65 0.37 -21.60
C THR A 18 -6.48 -0.09 -20.41
N LYS A 19 -7.81 0.06 -20.49
CA LYS A 19 -8.73 -0.43 -19.45
C LYS A 19 -8.51 -1.90 -19.10
N LYS A 20 -8.19 -2.75 -20.09
CA LYS A 20 -8.00 -4.20 -19.92
C LYS A 20 -6.75 -4.54 -19.10
N ASN A 21 -5.64 -3.83 -19.31
CA ASN A 21 -4.37 -4.11 -18.63
C ASN A 21 -4.06 -3.17 -17.45
N PHE A 22 -4.93 -2.19 -17.18
CA PHE A 22 -4.73 -1.19 -16.12
C PHE A 22 -4.54 -1.75 -14.72
N ASN A 23 -5.17 -2.89 -14.41
CA ASN A 23 -5.05 -3.54 -13.10
C ASN A 23 -3.90 -4.55 -13.02
N ILE A 24 -3.23 -4.82 -14.14
CA ILE A 24 -2.13 -5.77 -14.25
C ILE A 24 -0.80 -5.01 -14.27
N LEU A 25 -0.75 -3.92 -15.04
CA LEU A 25 0.45 -3.11 -15.17
C LEU A 25 0.65 -2.22 -13.93
N PRO A 26 1.91 -2.04 -13.49
CA PRO A 26 2.20 -1.15 -12.39
C PRO A 26 1.80 0.28 -12.71
N LYS A 27 1.10 0.90 -11.77
CA LYS A 27 0.51 2.24 -11.87
C LYS A 27 1.45 3.33 -11.33
N GLY A 28 2.73 3.02 -11.17
CA GLY A 28 3.74 3.97 -10.70
C GLY A 28 3.86 5.12 -11.70
N MET A 29 3.11 6.19 -11.45
CA MET A 29 3.12 7.38 -12.28
C MET A 29 4.27 8.28 -11.83
N SER A 30 5.40 8.08 -12.50
CA SER A 30 6.34 9.16 -12.77
C SER A 30 5.73 10.06 -13.87
N PRO A 31 6.22 11.30 -14.09
CA PRO A 31 5.40 12.43 -14.52
C PRO A 31 4.45 12.07 -15.66
N PHE A 32 3.18 12.38 -15.44
CA PHE A 32 2.12 12.12 -16.40
C PHE A 32 1.88 13.36 -17.25
N PHE A 33 2.13 13.23 -18.55
CA PHE A 33 1.88 14.30 -19.53
C PHE A 33 0.57 14.01 -20.26
N ILE A 34 -0.31 15.01 -20.31
CA ILE A 34 -1.63 14.90 -20.91
C ILE A 34 -2.02 16.23 -21.55
N LYS A 35 -2.76 16.18 -22.66
CA LYS A 35 -3.36 17.37 -23.27
C LYS A 35 -4.40 17.97 -22.32
N LYS A 36 -4.40 19.29 -22.17
CA LYS A 36 -5.34 20.02 -21.29
C LYS A 36 -6.80 19.64 -21.55
N SER A 37 -7.21 19.51 -22.81
CA SER A 37 -8.57 19.13 -23.18
C SER A 37 -8.98 17.75 -22.65
N ILE A 38 -8.12 16.75 -22.78
CA ILE A 38 -8.37 15.40 -22.28
C ILE A 38 -8.42 15.41 -20.75
N TYR A 39 -7.51 16.14 -20.10
CA TYR A 39 -7.51 16.29 -18.64
C TYR A 39 -8.84 16.86 -18.14
N LEU A 40 -9.28 18.00 -18.68
CA LEU A 40 -10.54 18.65 -18.25
C LEU A 40 -11.76 17.75 -18.44
N ASN A 41 -11.78 16.92 -19.49
CA ASN A 41 -12.86 15.97 -19.74
C ASN A 41 -12.81 14.73 -18.83
N ALA A 42 -11.63 14.36 -18.33
CA ALA A 42 -11.44 13.18 -17.50
C ALA A 42 -11.44 13.47 -15.99
N VAL A 43 -11.26 14.73 -15.58
CA VAL A 43 -11.25 15.12 -14.16
C VAL A 43 -12.57 14.69 -13.48
N PRO A 44 -12.50 13.98 -12.34
CA PRO A 44 -13.71 13.58 -11.63
C PRO A 44 -14.45 14.80 -11.08
N LYS A 45 -15.73 14.97 -11.43
CA LYS A 45 -16.55 16.12 -10.98
C LYS A 45 -16.83 16.14 -9.47
N ASN A 46 -16.91 14.95 -8.86
CA ASN A 46 -17.14 14.78 -7.42
C ASN A 46 -15.96 14.00 -6.83
N LEU A 47 -15.06 14.71 -6.15
CA LEU A 47 -13.96 14.13 -5.38
C LEU A 47 -14.28 14.25 -3.89
N GLY A 48 -14.48 13.12 -3.22
CA GLY A 48 -14.46 13.10 -1.77
C GLY A 48 -13.05 13.41 -1.26
N ARG A 49 -12.94 14.03 -0.08
CA ARG A 49 -11.66 14.47 0.57
C ARG A 49 -10.60 13.36 0.70
N HIS A 50 -10.98 12.09 0.52
CA HIS A 50 -10.14 10.92 0.74
C HIS A 50 -9.92 10.02 -0.48
N GLU A 51 -10.54 10.32 -1.63
CA GLU A 51 -10.37 9.50 -2.84
C GLU A 51 -9.00 9.72 -3.51
N SER A 52 -8.47 8.66 -4.14
CA SER A 52 -7.23 8.75 -4.92
C SER A 52 -7.52 9.32 -6.30
N ASP A 53 -7.20 10.60 -6.50
CA ASP A 53 -7.42 11.37 -7.72
C ASP A 53 -6.79 10.70 -8.96
N ASP A 54 -5.51 10.31 -8.87
CA ASP A 54 -4.74 9.82 -10.03
C ASP A 54 -5.33 8.56 -10.69
N THR A 55 -5.77 7.57 -9.89
CA THR A 55 -6.29 6.29 -10.44
C THR A 55 -7.64 6.49 -11.10
N LYS A 56 -8.47 7.38 -10.54
CA LYS A 56 -9.81 7.70 -11.06
C LYS A 56 -9.71 8.53 -12.33
N LEU A 57 -8.81 9.53 -12.35
CA LEU A 57 -8.46 10.30 -13.55
C LEU A 57 -8.05 9.39 -14.71
N ILE A 58 -7.11 8.46 -14.47
CA ILE A 58 -6.64 7.51 -15.50
C ILE A 58 -7.77 6.63 -16.01
N TYR A 59 -8.60 6.14 -15.10
CA TYR A 59 -9.75 5.32 -15.47
C TYR A 59 -10.73 6.10 -16.36
N ASN A 60 -10.98 7.36 -16.03
CA ASN A 60 -11.84 8.24 -16.84
C ASN A 60 -11.23 8.53 -18.21
N ILE A 61 -9.90 8.72 -18.30
CA ILE A 61 -9.19 8.85 -19.59
C ILE A 61 -9.50 7.64 -20.48
N PHE A 62 -9.45 6.41 -19.94
CA PHE A 62 -9.83 5.23 -20.72
C PHE A 62 -11.31 5.19 -21.10
N SER A 63 -12.20 5.78 -20.32
CA SER A 63 -13.62 5.92 -20.70
C SER A 63 -13.83 6.89 -21.86
N LEU A 64 -12.88 7.80 -22.10
CA LEU A 64 -12.84 8.66 -23.29
C LEU A 64 -12.21 7.95 -24.52
N ASN A 65 -11.95 6.64 -24.44
CA ASN A 65 -11.23 5.84 -25.44
C ASN A 65 -9.80 6.30 -25.74
N GLU A 66 -9.21 7.11 -24.85
CA GLU A 66 -7.83 7.54 -24.96
C GLU A 66 -6.88 6.43 -24.51
N LYS A 67 -5.70 6.36 -25.15
CA LYS A 67 -4.64 5.40 -24.80
C LYS A 67 -3.50 6.15 -24.12
N ILE A 68 -2.92 5.54 -23.09
CA ILE A 68 -1.79 6.14 -22.37
C ILE A 68 -0.53 5.36 -22.73
N ILE A 69 0.48 6.04 -23.26
CA ILE A 69 1.79 5.44 -23.49
C ILE A 69 2.56 5.43 -22.18
N ARG A 70 2.94 4.23 -21.73
CA ARG A 70 3.91 4.06 -20.66
C ARG A 70 5.28 3.86 -21.28
N THR A 71 6.21 4.77 -20.99
CA THR A 71 7.58 4.75 -21.55
C THR A 71 8.64 4.72 -20.44
N SER A 72 9.75 4.03 -20.68
CA SER A 72 10.95 4.10 -19.82
C SER A 72 11.98 5.12 -20.33
N LYS A 73 11.67 5.84 -21.42
CA LYS A 73 12.58 6.84 -22.02
C LYS A 73 12.66 8.12 -21.20
N VAL A 74 11.59 8.43 -20.46
CA VAL A 74 11.55 9.58 -19.54
C VAL A 74 12.15 9.16 -18.21
N LYS A 75 13.21 9.85 -17.79
CA LYS A 75 13.85 9.65 -16.49
C LYS A 75 13.43 10.76 -15.54
N VAL A 76 13.03 10.36 -14.33
CA VAL A 76 12.76 11.29 -13.23
C VAL A 76 13.40 10.75 -11.98
N THR A 77 14.02 11.65 -11.24
CA THR A 77 14.59 11.38 -9.93
C THR A 77 13.51 11.62 -8.88
N TYR A 78 13.12 10.56 -8.18
CA TYR A 78 12.23 10.68 -7.03
C TYR A 78 13.05 11.15 -5.82
N ILE A 79 12.69 12.31 -5.27
CA ILE A 79 13.27 12.79 -4.02
C ILE A 79 12.49 12.15 -2.86
N ALA A 80 13.10 11.16 -2.22
CA ALA A 80 12.50 10.50 -1.07
C ALA A 80 12.45 11.44 0.14
N ARG A 81 11.43 11.26 0.99
CA ARG A 81 11.40 11.96 2.29
C ARG A 81 12.53 11.39 3.16
N THR A 82 13.34 12.28 3.71
CA THR A 82 14.50 11.92 4.54
C THR A 82 14.18 11.89 6.03
N ASN A 83 13.03 12.43 6.44
CA ASN A 83 12.66 12.57 7.84
C ASN A 83 11.55 11.57 8.23
N ILE A 84 11.89 10.64 9.13
CA ILE A 84 10.97 9.61 9.63
C ILE A 84 9.73 10.20 10.33
N PHE A 85 9.87 11.32 11.03
CA PHE A 85 8.76 12.00 11.70
C PHE A 85 7.76 12.59 10.72
N LYS A 86 8.18 12.90 9.48
CA LYS A 86 7.28 13.30 8.39
C LYS A 86 6.69 12.09 7.67
N GLU A 87 7.42 10.99 7.61
CA GLU A 87 6.99 9.77 6.91
C GLU A 87 5.95 8.97 7.71
N ILE A 88 6.06 8.89 9.04
CA ILE A 88 5.08 8.18 9.89
C ILE A 88 3.65 8.71 9.70
N PRO A 89 3.36 10.03 9.81
CA PRO A 89 2.03 10.56 9.53
C PRO A 89 1.60 10.37 8.08
N HIS A 90 2.55 10.34 7.13
CA HIS A 90 2.25 10.07 5.73
C HIS A 90 1.74 8.64 5.56
N ILE A 91 2.44 7.65 6.12
CA ILE A 91 2.06 6.24 6.11
C ILE A 91 0.70 6.04 6.78
N TYR A 92 0.48 6.65 7.93
CA TYR A 92 -0.83 6.64 8.61
C TYR A 92 -1.95 7.13 7.69
N LYS A 93 -1.76 8.26 7.00
CA LYS A 93 -2.73 8.82 6.04
C LYS A 93 -2.94 7.93 4.80
N ARG A 94 -2.01 7.00 4.50
CA ARG A 94 -2.18 6.02 3.41
C ARG A 94 -3.09 4.85 3.82
N GLY A 95 -3.17 4.52 5.10
CA GLY A 95 -4.04 3.46 5.61
C GLY A 95 -5.52 3.61 5.21
N PRO A 96 -6.17 4.77 5.40
CA PRO A 96 -7.55 4.97 4.95
C PRO A 96 -7.72 4.80 3.43
N LYS A 97 -6.77 5.30 2.64
CA LYS A 97 -6.78 5.13 1.17
C LYS A 97 -6.66 3.66 0.76
N PHE A 98 -5.93 2.86 1.55
CA PHE A 98 -5.87 1.41 1.36
C PHE A 98 -7.24 0.79 1.59
N VAL A 99 -7.94 1.15 2.66
CA VAL A 99 -9.32 0.70 2.90
C VAL A 99 -10.27 1.16 1.79
N ASP A 100 -10.12 2.37 1.28
CA ASP A 100 -10.93 2.86 0.16
C ASP A 100 -10.82 1.97 -1.07
N PHE A 101 -9.59 1.55 -1.39
CA PHE A 101 -9.32 0.70 -2.54
C PHE A 101 -9.73 -0.76 -2.32
N TYR A 102 -9.35 -1.36 -1.18
CA TYR A 102 -9.48 -2.80 -0.93
C TYR A 102 -10.84 -3.19 -0.33
N PHE A 103 -11.44 -2.33 0.51
CA PHE A 103 -12.76 -2.54 1.09
C PHE A 103 -13.86 -1.99 0.15
N ARG A 104 -13.94 -2.57 -1.05
CA ARG A 104 -14.98 -2.30 -2.05
C ARG A 104 -15.68 -3.60 -2.42
N LYS A 105 -16.99 -3.70 -2.16
CA LYS A 105 -17.82 -4.84 -2.57
C LYS A 105 -17.66 -5.07 -4.08
N GLY A 106 -17.41 -6.31 -4.49
CA GLY A 106 -17.13 -6.71 -5.87
C GLY A 106 -15.66 -6.59 -6.32
N SER A 107 -14.75 -6.06 -5.48
CA SER A 107 -13.31 -6.14 -5.75
C SER A 107 -12.80 -7.58 -5.55
N LYS A 108 -11.93 -8.06 -6.43
CA LYS A 108 -11.26 -9.37 -6.27
C LYS A 108 -10.43 -9.50 -4.98
N TYR A 109 -10.04 -8.37 -4.39
CA TYR A 109 -9.25 -8.34 -3.16
C TYR A 109 -10.10 -8.18 -1.91
N TYR A 110 -11.41 -7.99 -2.05
CA TYR A 110 -12.32 -7.78 -0.92
C TYR A 110 -12.32 -8.96 0.08
N PRO A 111 -12.37 -10.23 -0.35
CA PRO A 111 -12.32 -11.36 0.59
C PRO A 111 -10.99 -11.43 1.35
N LEU A 112 -9.88 -11.18 0.66
CA LEU A 112 -8.54 -11.16 1.27
C LEU A 112 -8.44 -10.04 2.33
N PHE A 113 -8.97 -8.86 2.02
CA PHE A 113 -8.99 -7.75 2.97
C PHE A 113 -9.80 -8.11 4.24
N LEU A 114 -10.98 -8.72 4.07
CA LEU A 114 -11.79 -9.17 5.20
C LEU A 114 -11.07 -10.23 6.04
N LEU A 115 -10.40 -11.20 5.40
CA LEU A 115 -9.62 -12.22 6.09
C LEU A 115 -8.50 -11.58 6.93
N LEU A 116 -7.72 -10.66 6.35
CA LEU A 116 -6.64 -9.97 7.06
C LEU A 116 -7.17 -9.13 8.24
N LEU A 117 -8.32 -8.49 8.06
CA LEU A 117 -8.99 -7.73 9.12
C LEU A 117 -9.49 -8.65 10.24
N PHE A 118 -10.11 -9.78 9.88
CA PHE A 118 -10.55 -10.79 10.84
C PHE A 118 -9.37 -11.35 11.63
N LEU A 119 -8.27 -11.70 10.96
CA LEU A 119 -7.06 -12.21 11.61
C LEU A 119 -6.48 -11.20 12.61
N THR A 120 -6.56 -9.89 12.33
CA THR A 120 -6.08 -8.88 13.26
C THR A 120 -6.93 -8.76 14.53
N PHE A 121 -8.24 -9.01 14.46
CA PHE A 121 -9.12 -9.02 15.63
C PHE A 121 -9.14 -10.38 16.35
N ALA A 122 -8.97 -11.49 15.62
CA ALA A 122 -8.93 -12.83 16.18
C ALA A 122 -7.58 -13.12 16.86
N ALA A 123 -6.48 -12.55 16.38
CA ALA A 123 -5.15 -12.82 16.91
C ALA A 123 -5.02 -12.57 18.42
N PRO A 124 -5.47 -11.44 19.00
CA PRO A 124 -5.42 -11.24 20.45
C PRO A 124 -6.14 -12.34 21.25
N VAL A 125 -7.30 -12.79 20.79
CA VAL A 125 -8.08 -13.85 21.46
C VAL A 125 -7.33 -15.18 21.41
N ILE A 126 -6.80 -15.55 20.23
CA ILE A 126 -6.02 -16.78 20.06
C ILE A 126 -4.75 -16.74 20.93
N ILE A 127 -4.06 -15.59 20.97
CA ILE A 127 -2.87 -15.36 21.80
C ILE A 127 -3.20 -15.58 23.28
N ILE A 128 -4.32 -15.02 23.77
CA ILE A 128 -4.75 -15.20 25.16
C ILE A 128 -5.03 -16.68 25.45
N LEU A 129 -5.82 -17.36 24.62
CA LEU A 129 -6.17 -18.77 24.82
C LEU A 129 -4.92 -19.67 24.84
N LEU A 130 -3.98 -19.45 23.91
CA LEU A 130 -2.71 -20.19 23.87
C LEU A 130 -1.82 -19.90 25.07
N SER A 131 -1.81 -18.66 25.57
CA SER A 131 -1.03 -18.27 26.75
C SER A 131 -1.47 -18.98 28.02
N VAL A 132 -2.78 -19.22 28.16
CA VAL A 132 -3.35 -19.99 29.28
C VAL A 132 -2.95 -21.46 29.19
N TYR A 133 -2.99 -22.04 27.97
CA TYR A 133 -2.69 -23.44 27.75
C TYR A 133 -1.20 -23.80 27.94
N ILE A 134 -0.29 -22.98 27.40
CA ILE A 134 1.16 -23.25 27.38
C ILE A 134 1.87 -22.72 28.65
N GLY A 135 1.19 -21.86 29.41
CA GLY A 135 1.77 -21.06 30.48
C GLY A 135 2.31 -19.73 29.93
N LEU A 136 1.94 -18.64 30.60
CA LEU A 136 2.14 -17.26 30.11
C LEU A 136 3.60 -16.95 29.76
N ILE A 137 4.56 -17.36 30.58
CA ILE A 137 5.98 -17.05 30.38
C ILE A 137 6.53 -17.76 29.14
N ASN A 138 6.30 -19.07 29.03
CA ASN A 138 6.75 -19.86 27.88
C ASN A 138 6.12 -19.37 26.58
N PHE A 139 4.83 -19.03 26.65
CA PHE A 139 4.12 -18.45 25.52
C PHE A 139 4.72 -17.09 25.10
N LEU A 140 4.96 -16.17 26.05
CA LEU A 140 5.55 -14.86 25.74
C LEU A 140 6.97 -14.98 25.16
N LEU A 141 7.80 -15.88 25.69
CA LEU A 141 9.14 -16.15 25.16
C LEU A 141 9.05 -16.73 23.74
N GLY A 142 8.21 -17.74 23.52
CA GLY A 142 8.01 -18.34 22.20
C GLY A 142 7.46 -17.34 21.18
N PHE A 143 6.45 -16.56 21.56
CA PHE A 143 5.82 -15.56 20.70
C PHE A 143 6.76 -14.40 20.37
N SER A 144 7.50 -13.88 21.34
CA SER A 144 8.50 -12.82 21.11
C SER A 144 9.64 -13.30 20.20
N THR A 145 10.10 -14.54 20.39
CA THR A 145 11.09 -15.18 19.50
C THR A 145 10.55 -15.31 18.08
N LEU A 146 9.31 -15.77 17.92
CA LEU A 146 8.65 -15.87 16.62
C LEU A 146 8.53 -14.50 15.94
N LEU A 147 8.08 -13.47 16.65
CA LEU A 147 7.96 -12.11 16.11
C LEU A 147 9.33 -11.54 15.72
N PHE A 148 10.36 -11.78 16.53
CA PHE A 148 11.73 -11.38 16.24
C PHE A 148 12.24 -12.04 14.95
N LEU A 149 12.09 -13.37 14.84
CA LEU A 149 12.49 -14.12 13.65
C LEU A 149 11.72 -13.67 12.41
N LEU A 150 10.41 -13.46 12.52
CA LEU A 150 9.60 -12.95 11.42
C LEU A 150 10.07 -11.57 10.97
N ASN A 151 10.28 -10.64 11.91
CA ASN A 151 10.78 -9.30 11.61
C ASN A 151 12.17 -9.36 10.96
N LEU A 152 13.04 -10.25 11.43
CA LEU A 152 14.37 -10.49 10.86
C LEU A 152 14.27 -11.04 9.44
N SER A 153 13.46 -12.08 9.21
CA SER A 153 13.25 -12.67 7.87
C SER A 153 12.70 -11.65 6.89
N ILE A 154 11.70 -10.85 7.29
CA ILE A 154 11.14 -9.79 6.45
C ILE A 154 12.21 -8.73 6.18
N SER A 155 13.00 -8.35 7.18
CA SER A 155 14.07 -7.36 7.03
C SER A 155 15.17 -7.83 6.10
N LEU A 156 15.59 -9.10 6.20
CA LEU A 156 16.54 -9.73 5.27
C LEU A 156 15.98 -9.76 3.84
N TRP A 157 14.70 -10.07 3.68
CA TRP A 157 14.04 -10.14 2.38
C TRP A 157 13.88 -8.75 1.71
N PHE A 158 13.54 -7.73 2.50
CA PHE A 158 13.37 -6.35 1.99
C PHE A 158 14.70 -5.61 1.80
N SER A 159 15.72 -5.93 2.60
CA SER A 159 16.99 -5.22 2.58
C SER A 159 17.82 -5.65 1.40
N ARG A 160 17.98 -4.72 0.45
CA ARG A 160 18.77 -4.96 -0.76
C ARG A 160 20.27 -4.86 -0.54
N LYS A 161 20.67 -4.17 0.52
CA LYS A 161 22.05 -3.95 0.92
C LYS A 161 22.17 -4.45 2.36
N PRO A 162 23.21 -5.20 2.72
CA PRO A 162 23.35 -5.73 4.08
C PRO A 162 23.41 -4.60 5.12
N GLN A 163 23.97 -3.44 4.76
CA GLN A 163 24.03 -2.26 5.63
C GLN A 163 22.64 -1.74 6.03
N ASN A 164 21.59 -2.03 5.24
CA ASN A 164 20.23 -1.55 5.51
C ASN A 164 19.42 -2.51 6.37
N ILE A 165 19.88 -3.73 6.63
CA ILE A 165 19.12 -4.76 7.37
C ILE A 165 18.69 -4.22 8.73
N PHE A 166 19.63 -3.65 9.48
CA PHE A 166 19.37 -3.11 10.80
C PHE A 166 18.36 -1.95 10.78
N THR A 167 18.49 -1.07 9.78
CA THR A 167 17.55 0.06 9.60
C THR A 167 16.13 -0.45 9.30
N VAL A 168 16.00 -1.42 8.38
CA VAL A 168 14.69 -2.02 8.06
C VAL A 168 14.11 -2.74 9.27
N PHE A 169 14.93 -3.49 10.01
CA PHE A 169 14.53 -4.23 11.20
C PHE A 169 13.92 -3.34 12.27
N ILE A 170 14.53 -2.17 12.54
CA ILE A 170 14.01 -1.22 13.53
C ILE A 170 12.79 -0.46 13.01
N LEU A 171 12.81 0.00 11.76
CA LEU A 171 11.77 0.88 11.24
C LEU A 171 10.51 0.13 10.81
N LEU A 172 10.63 -1.14 10.42
CA LEU A 172 9.51 -1.93 9.90
C LEU A 172 8.36 -2.04 10.90
N PRO A 173 8.57 -2.40 12.19
CA PRO A 173 7.48 -2.42 13.18
C PRO A 173 6.78 -1.06 13.35
N ILE A 174 7.54 0.03 13.35
CA ILE A 174 7.02 1.40 13.51
C ILE A 174 6.15 1.79 12.30
N ILE A 175 6.66 1.55 11.10
CA ILE A 175 5.96 1.82 9.83
C ILE A 175 4.70 0.95 9.71
N ALA A 176 4.81 -0.35 10.01
CA ALA A 176 3.69 -1.28 9.95
C ALA A 176 2.59 -0.89 10.93
N SER A 177 2.94 -0.54 12.17
CA SER A 177 1.99 -0.11 13.19
C SER A 177 1.26 1.17 12.77
N SER A 178 2.00 2.18 12.28
CA SER A 178 1.40 3.42 11.75
C SER A 178 0.42 3.14 10.60
N PHE A 179 0.79 2.26 9.67
CA PHE A 179 -0.06 1.88 8.54
C PHE A 179 -1.34 1.16 8.99
N ILE A 180 -1.21 0.17 9.89
CA ILE A 180 -2.32 -0.61 10.44
C ILE A 180 -3.30 0.29 11.20
N MET A 181 -2.80 1.21 12.03
CA MET A 181 -3.64 2.21 12.70
C MET A 181 -4.41 3.08 11.69
N GLY A 182 -3.77 3.45 10.59
CA GLY A 182 -4.42 4.14 9.48
C GLY A 182 -5.53 3.30 8.83
N ILE A 183 -5.32 1.99 8.65
CA ILE A 183 -6.33 1.06 8.15
C ILE A 183 -7.53 1.03 9.09
N TYR A 184 -7.31 0.88 10.40
CA TYR A 184 -8.42 0.88 11.36
C TYR A 184 -9.21 2.19 11.33
N LYS A 185 -8.54 3.34 11.27
CA LYS A 185 -9.22 4.63 11.07
C LYS A 185 -10.11 4.61 9.82
N GLY A 186 -9.58 4.18 8.68
CA GLY A 186 -10.35 4.12 7.43
C GLY A 186 -11.55 3.17 7.52
N PHE A 187 -11.36 2.02 8.17
CA PHE A 187 -12.41 1.03 8.35
C PHE A 187 -13.53 1.56 9.26
N LEU A 188 -13.18 2.14 10.41
CA LEU A 188 -14.15 2.75 11.32
C LEU A 188 -14.91 3.90 10.65
N LEU A 189 -14.22 4.77 9.90
CA LEU A 189 -14.88 5.82 9.13
C LEU A 189 -15.91 5.25 8.15
N LYS A 190 -15.62 4.14 7.47
CA LYS A 190 -16.59 3.49 6.56
C LYS A 190 -17.75 2.80 7.27
N LEU A 191 -17.53 2.27 8.48
CA LEU A 191 -18.59 1.65 9.28
C LEU A 191 -19.55 2.71 9.85
N PHE A 192 -19.02 3.83 10.33
CA PHE A 192 -19.81 4.87 11.00
C PHE A 192 -20.25 6.02 10.10
N SER A 193 -19.65 6.17 8.91
CA SER A 193 -20.21 7.05 7.88
C SER A 193 -21.55 6.47 7.47
N LYS A 194 -22.64 7.04 8.00
CA LYS A 194 -23.97 6.88 7.42
C LYS A 194 -23.84 7.19 5.92
N LYS A 195 -24.28 6.24 5.09
CA LYS A 195 -24.40 6.47 3.65
C LYS A 195 -25.39 7.59 3.39
#